data_AF-A0ABD0UVI2-F1
#
_entry.id   AF-A0ABD0UVI2-F1
#
_cell.length_a   1.000
_cell.length_b   1.000
_cell.length_c   1.000
_cell.angle_alpha   90.00
_cell.angle_beta   90.00
_cell.angle_gamma   90.00
#
_symmetry.space_group_name_H-M   'P 1'
#
loop_
_entity.id
_entity.type
_entity.pdbx_description
1 polymer ?
#
loop_
_entity_poly.entity_id
_entity_poly.type
_entity_poly.pdbx_seq_one_letter_code
_entity_poly.pdbx_strand_id
1 'polypeptide(L)'
;MGEELCDTQLTLAIKGGGFSATHSHRREVTKPPVRLHLCFPPFLKKEEDEDREQKSKSMELKDLQMNKSKNKKEDNEEDHGMIRKKLRLTNEQSTLLESSFCSHKTLTSIQKEELAKKLGLRPRQVEVWFQNRRARTKLKQTEVDCELLKRCCDNLSDENRRLRRELNELRLKKKLSALLRLPLLLGLTTVASYHFSYHKRSQEAFTIYKNQLPLLISHELNQSYQLYFSLFMANARAMLLFLYLFGSSLFSIVSSRSLYRDFDITWGDSRAKILNSGQLLTLSLDKASGSGFQSRHQYLFGKIDMQIKLVAGDSAGTVTAYYLSSQGPTHDEIDFEFLGNLSGDPYTLHTNVFTQGKGNREMQFRLWFDPTLDFHTYSVLWNSRHIIFMVDGTPIRVFNNLERTGVPFPKTQPMRIYSSLWNADDWATRGGLIKTNWAHAPFIASYRNFKADACVFIAGKSRCPSRKMAGGGGSGGAWMEYKMDLESQRRMRWVQRNCMIYNYCADRKRFPQGLPPECAVA
;
A
#
# COMPACT_ATOMS: atom_id res chain seq x y z
N MET A 1 -22.20 34.90 -17.04
CA MET A 1 -21.23 35.61 -16.18
C MET A 1 -20.45 34.55 -15.45
N GLY A 2 -19.14 34.50 -15.69
CA GLY A 2 -18.29 33.35 -15.44
C GLY A 2 -17.90 33.15 -13.97
N GLU A 3 -17.76 31.89 -13.58
CA GLU A 3 -17.13 31.48 -12.33
C GLU A 3 -15.71 31.00 -12.63
N GLU A 4 -14.74 31.63 -11.97
CA GLU A 4 -13.31 31.32 -12.04
C GLU A 4 -13.01 29.92 -11.50
N LEU A 5 -12.40 29.10 -12.34
CA LEU A 5 -11.67 27.89 -11.95
C LEU A 5 -10.35 28.29 -11.29
N CYS A 6 -10.17 27.95 -10.01
CA CYS A 6 -8.88 28.03 -9.34
C CYS A 6 -8.05 26.79 -9.71
N ASP A 7 -7.22 26.93 -10.75
CA ASP A 7 -6.27 25.91 -11.22
C ASP A 7 -4.95 26.06 -10.46
N THR A 8 -4.69 25.20 -9.47
CA THR A 8 -3.37 25.11 -8.81
C THR A 8 -2.52 24.03 -9.49
N GLN A 9 -2.00 24.34 -10.67
CA GLN A 9 -0.91 23.58 -11.28
C GLN A 9 0.45 24.03 -10.72
N LEU A 10 1.16 23.12 -10.06
CA LEU A 10 2.57 23.29 -9.71
C LEU A 10 3.40 22.39 -10.64
N THR A 11 3.97 22.98 -11.69
CA THR A 11 4.91 22.33 -12.62
C THR A 11 6.35 22.53 -12.13
N LEU A 12 7.05 21.44 -11.83
CA LEU A 12 8.48 21.47 -11.51
C LEU A 12 9.29 21.22 -12.79
N ALA A 13 9.88 22.27 -13.35
CA ALA A 13 10.77 22.18 -14.51
C ALA A 13 12.17 21.70 -14.09
N ILE A 14 12.61 20.54 -14.58
CA ILE A 14 14.00 20.07 -14.44
C ILE A 14 14.80 20.62 -15.63
N LYS A 15 15.63 21.63 -15.37
CA LYS A 15 16.53 22.25 -16.35
C LYS A 15 17.81 21.40 -16.48
N GLY A 16 17.98 20.74 -17.62
CA GLY A 16 19.25 20.09 -18.02
C GLY A 16 19.86 20.84 -19.21
N GLY A 17 21.11 21.29 -19.05
CA GLY A 17 21.86 22.13 -20.01
C GLY A 17 22.10 21.47 -21.38
N GLY A 18 22.22 22.31 -22.39
CA GLY A 18 22.23 21.93 -23.80
C GLY A 18 23.59 21.60 -24.42
N PHE A 19 23.51 21.04 -25.62
CA PHE A 19 24.41 21.28 -26.75
C PHE A 19 23.58 21.12 -28.04
N SER A 20 23.77 22.05 -28.98
CA SER A 20 23.04 22.19 -30.25
C SER A 20 23.62 21.25 -31.33
N ALA A 21 22.76 20.60 -32.13
CA ALA A 21 22.79 20.65 -33.60
C ALA A 21 21.75 19.71 -34.27
N THR A 22 20.98 20.33 -35.17
CA THR A 22 20.31 19.82 -36.39
C THR A 22 18.98 19.04 -36.31
N HIS A 23 18.02 19.62 -37.05
CA HIS A 23 16.63 19.23 -37.25
C HIS A 23 16.45 17.86 -37.94
N SER A 24 15.56 17.03 -37.41
CA SER A 24 14.73 16.11 -38.21
C SER A 24 13.50 15.66 -37.42
N HIS A 25 12.34 15.73 -38.07
CA HIS A 25 11.00 15.49 -37.54
C HIS A 25 10.85 14.15 -36.81
N ARG A 26 10.37 14.17 -35.55
CA ARG A 26 9.79 12.97 -34.91
C ARG A 26 8.64 13.32 -33.96
N ARG A 27 7.50 12.67 -34.20
CA ARG A 27 6.23 12.75 -33.44
C ARG A 27 6.48 12.56 -31.93
N GLU A 28 5.98 13.50 -31.12
CA GLU A 28 5.94 13.39 -29.67
C GLU A 28 4.92 12.31 -29.25
N VAL A 29 5.42 11.26 -28.59
CA VAL A 29 4.61 10.35 -27.79
C VAL A 29 4.63 10.91 -26.37
N THR A 30 3.55 11.57 -25.97
CA THR A 30 3.36 12.06 -24.60
C THR A 30 3.22 10.88 -23.64
N LYS A 31 4.22 10.64 -22.78
CA LYS A 31 4.11 9.71 -21.65
C LYS A 31 3.20 10.34 -20.58
N PRO A 32 2.26 9.59 -19.97
CA PRO A 32 1.43 10.13 -18.90
C PRO A 32 2.29 10.36 -17.64
N PRO A 33 1.96 11.37 -16.82
CA PRO A 33 2.68 11.67 -15.60
C PRO A 33 2.49 10.55 -14.57
N VAL A 34 3.59 10.12 -13.95
CA VAL A 34 3.58 9.17 -12.83
C VAL A 34 3.01 9.89 -11.60
N ARG A 35 1.82 9.45 -11.16
CA ARG A 35 1.13 10.01 -9.98
C ARG A 35 1.50 9.18 -8.75
N LEU A 36 2.39 9.71 -7.92
CA LEU A 36 2.70 9.16 -6.59
C LEU A 36 1.61 9.59 -5.61
N HIS A 37 0.72 8.68 -5.25
CA HIS A 37 -0.23 8.87 -4.15
C HIS A 37 0.46 8.52 -2.84
N LEU A 38 0.83 9.55 -2.06
CA LEU A 38 1.33 9.40 -0.70
C LEU A 38 0.12 9.39 0.25
N CYS A 39 -0.02 8.35 1.06
CA CYS A 39 -1.01 8.28 2.13
C CYS A 39 -0.33 8.51 3.48
N PHE A 40 -0.99 9.26 4.37
CA PHE A 40 -0.41 9.78 5.61
C PHE A 40 -1.07 9.16 6.87
N PRO A 41 -0.34 8.98 7.98
CA PRO A 41 -0.82 8.31 9.22
C PRO A 41 -1.51 9.16 10.28
N PRO A 42 -2.46 8.65 11.07
CA PRO A 42 -2.76 9.28 12.36
C PRO A 42 -1.63 9.07 13.38
N PHE A 43 -1.25 10.14 14.08
CA PHE A 43 -0.26 10.16 15.14
C PHE A 43 -0.77 9.48 16.43
N LEU A 44 -0.03 8.49 16.95
CA LEU A 44 -0.13 8.04 18.34
C LEU A 44 0.93 8.75 19.20
N LYS A 45 0.44 9.40 20.26
CA LYS A 45 1.20 10.10 21.30
C LYS A 45 2.13 9.18 22.09
N LYS A 46 3.39 9.62 22.24
CA LYS A 46 4.37 9.47 23.36
C LYS A 46 5.74 9.80 22.74
N GLU A 47 6.54 10.78 23.12
CA GLU A 47 6.87 11.40 24.42
C GLU A 47 7.13 12.92 24.24
N GLU A 48 6.09 13.71 23.95
CA GLU A 48 6.18 15.19 23.86
C GLU A 48 5.12 15.89 24.73
N ASP A 49 4.45 15.15 25.63
CA ASP A 49 3.34 15.67 26.43
C ASP A 49 3.82 16.53 27.63
N GLU A 50 5.07 16.42 28.11
CA GLU A 50 5.56 17.28 29.22
C GLU A 50 5.88 18.72 28.75
N ASP A 51 6.47 18.89 27.56
CA ASP A 51 6.78 20.21 27.00
C ASP A 51 5.56 20.92 26.41
N ARG A 52 4.59 20.17 25.85
CA ARG A 52 3.34 20.74 25.31
C ARG A 52 2.39 21.21 26.42
N GLU A 53 2.36 20.53 27.56
CA GLU A 53 1.52 20.93 28.68
C GLU A 53 2.08 22.18 29.38
N GLN A 54 3.41 22.34 29.45
CA GLN A 54 4.04 23.58 29.93
C GLN A 54 3.86 24.77 28.98
N LYS A 55 3.91 24.56 27.66
CA LYS A 55 3.60 25.63 26.69
C LYS A 55 2.12 26.03 26.69
N SER A 56 1.21 25.08 26.84
CA SER A 56 -0.24 25.34 26.97
C SER A 56 -0.55 26.11 28.26
N LYS A 57 0.02 25.69 29.40
CA LYS A 57 -0.12 26.39 30.68
C LYS A 57 0.53 27.78 30.65
N SER A 58 1.66 27.96 29.96
CA SER A 58 2.31 29.27 29.79
C SER A 58 1.49 30.23 28.92
N MET A 59 0.79 29.73 27.90
CA MET A 59 -0.08 30.52 27.03
C MET A 59 -1.41 30.87 27.71
N GLU A 60 -2.00 29.95 28.49
CA GLU A 60 -3.18 30.22 29.33
C GLU A 60 -2.88 31.20 30.48
N LEU A 61 -1.69 31.13 31.09
CA LEU A 61 -1.28 32.08 32.14
C LEU A 61 -1.09 33.49 31.58
N LYS A 62 -0.63 33.62 30.33
CA LYS A 62 -0.51 34.90 29.62
C LYS A 62 -1.88 35.49 29.25
N ASP A 63 -2.83 34.66 28.82
CA ASP A 63 -4.20 35.10 28.53
C ASP A 63 -4.99 35.47 29.79
N LEU A 64 -4.74 34.79 30.92
CA LEU A 64 -5.31 35.14 32.22
C LEU A 64 -4.70 36.44 32.77
N GLN A 65 -3.39 36.67 32.60
CA GLN A 65 -2.73 37.92 32.99
C GLN A 65 -3.18 39.11 32.13
N MET A 66 -3.39 38.92 30.82
CA MET A 66 -3.87 39.99 29.94
C MET A 66 -5.35 40.37 30.21
N ASN A 67 -6.16 39.45 30.74
CA ASN A 67 -7.54 39.72 31.17
C ASN A 67 -7.62 40.34 32.58
N LYS A 68 -6.65 40.09 33.46
CA LYS A 68 -6.59 40.71 34.79
C LYS A 68 -6.20 42.19 34.72
N SER A 69 -5.37 42.56 33.75
CA SER A 69 -4.94 43.95 33.51
C SER A 69 -5.99 44.85 32.83
N LYS A 70 -7.14 44.31 32.42
CA LYS A 70 -8.27 45.07 31.86
C LYS A 70 -9.42 45.32 32.84
N ASN A 71 -9.30 44.86 34.09
CA ASN A 71 -10.33 44.98 35.13
C ASN A 71 -10.01 46.05 36.20
N LYS A 72 -9.14 47.02 35.89
CA LYS A 72 -8.88 48.17 36.77
C LYS A 72 -8.95 49.44 35.92
N LYS A 73 -9.88 50.34 36.27
CA LYS A 73 -10.39 51.54 35.56
C LYS A 73 -11.60 51.22 34.68
N GLU A 74 -12.77 51.83 34.83
CA GLU A 74 -13.28 52.91 35.67
C GLU A 74 -14.81 52.79 35.63
N ASP A 75 -15.48 53.12 36.75
CA ASP A 75 -16.91 53.43 36.79
C ASP A 75 -17.14 54.83 36.20
N ASN A 76 -18.04 54.97 35.22
CA ASN A 76 -19.09 55.99 35.11
C ASN A 76 -19.50 56.30 33.66
N GLU A 77 -20.81 56.50 33.54
CA GLU A 77 -21.57 57.24 32.53
C GLU A 77 -22.02 56.57 31.21
N GLU A 78 -23.27 56.92 30.91
CA GLU A 78 -24.21 56.40 29.95
C GLU A 78 -23.85 56.83 28.51
N ASP A 79 -23.95 55.93 27.52
CA ASP A 79 -24.50 56.29 26.20
C ASP A 79 -24.84 55.06 25.35
N HIS A 80 -25.90 55.19 24.56
CA HIS A 80 -26.51 54.22 23.66
C HIS A 80 -25.62 53.91 22.45
N GLY A 81 -25.13 52.67 22.37
CA GLY A 81 -24.52 52.14 21.15
C GLY A 81 -24.46 50.62 21.17
N MET A 82 -25.28 49.96 20.33
CA MET A 82 -25.46 48.50 20.32
C MET A 82 -24.25 47.75 19.76
N ILE A 83 -23.14 47.73 20.49
CA ILE A 83 -22.01 46.82 20.25
C ILE A 83 -22.50 45.42 20.61
N ARG A 84 -22.62 44.52 19.61
CA ARG A 84 -22.96 43.10 19.82
C ARG A 84 -21.94 42.46 20.76
N LYS A 85 -22.24 42.44 22.07
CA LYS A 85 -21.44 41.78 23.09
C LYS A 85 -21.33 40.28 22.74
N LYS A 86 -20.11 39.80 22.54
CA LYS A 86 -19.80 38.38 22.29
C LYS A 86 -20.43 37.54 23.41
N LEU A 87 -21.29 36.59 23.04
CA LEU A 87 -21.95 35.71 24.00
C LEU A 87 -20.89 35.00 24.85
N ARG A 88 -20.84 35.31 26.15
CA ARG A 88 -20.03 34.60 27.14
C ARG A 88 -20.89 33.50 27.75
N LEU A 89 -20.61 32.26 27.37
CA LEU A 89 -21.20 31.08 27.99
C LEU A 89 -20.60 30.91 29.39
N THR A 90 -21.41 30.50 30.36
CA THR A 90 -20.90 30.10 31.67
C THR A 90 -20.08 28.80 31.54
N ASN A 91 -19.29 28.49 32.56
CA ASN A 91 -18.50 27.25 32.57
C ASN A 91 -19.42 26.02 32.50
N GLU A 92 -20.52 26.03 33.28
CA GLU A 92 -21.55 24.99 33.25
C GLU A 92 -22.26 24.86 31.89
N GLN A 93 -22.60 25.99 31.25
CA GLN A 93 -23.18 25.95 29.91
C GLN A 93 -22.22 25.35 28.89
N SER A 94 -20.92 25.67 29.01
CA SER A 94 -19.88 25.16 28.12
C SER A 94 -19.65 23.66 28.33
N THR A 95 -19.63 23.18 29.57
CA THR A 95 -19.45 21.74 29.87
C THR A 95 -20.64 20.90 29.40
N LEU A 96 -21.86 21.41 29.53
CA LEU A 96 -23.07 20.74 29.01
C LEU A 96 -23.12 20.74 27.46
N LEU A 97 -22.68 21.82 26.81
CA LEU A 97 -22.57 21.86 25.35
C LEU A 97 -21.49 20.87 24.84
N GLU A 98 -20.34 20.80 25.51
CA GLU A 98 -19.27 19.86 25.16
C GLU A 98 -19.66 18.40 25.43
N SER A 99 -20.31 18.10 26.56
CA SER A 99 -20.79 16.73 26.85
C SER A 99 -21.85 16.28 25.85
N SER A 100 -22.79 17.16 25.52
CA SER A 100 -23.80 16.90 24.48
C SER A 100 -23.17 16.71 23.10
N PHE A 101 -22.16 17.52 22.75
CA PHE A 101 -21.41 17.40 21.49
C PHE A 101 -20.60 16.11 21.40
N CYS A 102 -20.03 15.65 22.51
CA CYS A 102 -19.33 14.37 22.60
C CYS A 102 -20.27 13.19 22.35
N SER A 103 -21.53 13.27 22.81
CA SER A 103 -22.54 12.25 22.53
C SER A 103 -23.08 12.34 21.10
N HIS A 104 -23.35 13.56 20.59
CA HIS A 104 -23.93 13.78 19.26
C HIS A 104 -23.26 14.98 18.58
N LYS A 105 -22.51 14.76 17.49
CA LYS A 105 -21.80 15.86 16.78
C LYS A 105 -22.73 16.79 15.97
N THR A 106 -23.96 16.36 15.73
CA THR A 106 -25.03 17.08 15.02
C THR A 106 -26.33 16.92 15.79
N LEU A 107 -27.05 18.01 16.04
CA LEU A 107 -28.31 18.01 16.77
C LEU A 107 -29.50 17.88 15.82
N THR A 108 -30.48 17.05 16.16
CA THR A 108 -31.82 17.11 15.55
C THR A 108 -32.59 18.34 16.06
N SER A 109 -33.69 18.70 15.41
CA SER A 109 -34.49 19.87 15.84
C SER A 109 -34.99 19.74 17.28
N ILE A 110 -35.42 18.53 17.66
CA ILE A 110 -35.92 18.22 19.01
C ILE A 110 -34.80 18.32 20.04
N GLN A 111 -33.65 17.69 19.77
CA GLN A 111 -32.49 17.74 20.67
C GLN A 111 -31.95 19.16 20.83
N LYS A 112 -32.00 19.97 19.77
CA LYS A 112 -31.62 21.39 19.80
C LYS A 112 -32.52 22.18 20.74
N GLU A 113 -33.83 21.96 20.68
CA GLU A 113 -34.80 22.65 21.54
C GLU A 113 -34.67 22.21 23.00
N GLU A 114 -34.50 20.92 23.27
CA GLU A 114 -34.30 20.41 24.63
C GLU A 114 -33.00 20.92 25.25
N LEU A 115 -31.90 20.93 24.48
CA LEU A 115 -30.61 21.42 24.95
C LEU A 115 -30.63 22.94 25.15
N ALA A 116 -31.31 23.67 24.28
CA ALA A 116 -31.53 25.11 24.44
C ALA A 116 -32.30 25.44 25.72
N LYS A 117 -33.39 24.69 26.00
CA LYS A 117 -34.17 24.82 27.25
C LYS A 117 -33.32 24.52 28.48
N LYS A 118 -32.55 23.42 28.47
CA LYS A 118 -31.67 23.02 29.59
C LYS A 118 -30.56 24.05 29.88
N LEU A 119 -30.06 24.72 28.85
CA LEU A 119 -28.96 25.69 28.97
C LEU A 119 -29.43 27.13 29.20
N GLY A 120 -30.73 27.42 29.11
CA GLY A 120 -31.24 28.78 29.10
C GLY A 120 -30.75 29.61 27.90
N LEU A 121 -30.49 28.97 26.75
CA LEU A 121 -29.98 29.60 25.53
C LEU A 121 -31.03 29.56 24.42
N ARG A 122 -30.90 30.43 23.42
CA ARG A 122 -31.73 30.34 22.21
C ARG A 122 -31.29 29.13 21.35
N PRO A 123 -32.22 28.40 20.71
CA PRO A 123 -31.88 27.28 19.81
C PRO A 123 -30.82 27.63 18.75
N ARG A 124 -30.88 28.86 18.22
CA ARG A 124 -29.89 29.36 17.25
C ARG A 124 -28.47 29.50 17.85
N GLN A 125 -28.33 29.85 19.12
CA GLN A 125 -27.03 29.97 19.78
C GLN A 125 -26.39 28.60 19.97
N VAL A 126 -27.18 27.59 20.34
CA VAL A 126 -26.74 26.19 20.42
C VAL A 126 -26.32 25.69 19.04
N GLU A 127 -27.12 25.97 18.00
CA GLU A 127 -26.81 25.58 16.62
C GLU A 127 -25.49 26.18 16.10
N VAL A 128 -25.31 27.50 16.28
CA VAL A 128 -24.09 28.21 15.88
C VAL A 128 -22.89 27.71 16.69
N TRP A 129 -23.07 27.41 17.97
CA TRP A 129 -22.01 26.81 18.78
C TRP A 129 -21.59 25.44 18.22
N PHE A 130 -22.54 24.56 17.90
CA PHE A 130 -22.27 23.26 17.30
C PHE A 130 -21.61 23.38 15.91
N GLN A 131 -22.03 24.34 15.09
CA GLN A 131 -21.40 24.64 13.80
C GLN A 131 -19.95 25.09 13.97
N ASN A 132 -19.70 26.06 14.85
CA ASN A 132 -18.36 26.57 15.14
C ASN A 132 -17.46 25.50 15.77
N ARG A 133 -18.03 24.64 16.62
CA ARG A 133 -17.30 23.53 17.24
C ARG A 133 -16.87 22.51 16.18
N ARG A 134 -17.77 22.14 15.25
CA ARG A 134 -17.43 21.28 14.10
C ARG A 134 -16.36 21.92 13.21
N ALA A 135 -16.48 23.21 12.91
CA ALA A 135 -15.50 23.94 12.10
C ALA A 135 -14.11 23.94 12.76
N ARG A 136 -14.02 24.21 14.08
CA ARG A 136 -12.76 24.16 14.84
C ARG A 136 -12.19 22.75 14.91
N THR A 137 -13.01 21.72 15.07
CA THR A 137 -12.54 20.33 15.06
C THR A 137 -11.99 19.94 13.68
N LYS A 138 -12.66 20.34 12.59
CA LYS A 138 -12.17 20.12 11.22
C LYS A 138 -10.87 20.88 10.95
N LEU A 139 -10.79 22.15 11.37
CA LEU A 139 -9.60 22.97 11.19
C LEU A 139 -8.39 22.42 11.96
N LYS A 140 -8.59 22.02 13.22
CA LYS A 140 -7.53 21.35 14.01
C LYS A 140 -7.11 20.03 13.38
N GLN A 141 -8.05 19.26 12.82
CA GLN A 141 -7.73 18.04 12.08
C GLN A 141 -6.87 18.35 10.86
N THR A 142 -7.25 19.35 10.05
CA THR A 142 -6.48 19.75 8.86
C THR A 142 -5.09 20.28 9.19
N GLU A 143 -4.92 21.02 10.29
CA GLU A 143 -3.59 21.48 10.74
C GLU A 143 -2.69 20.30 11.10
N VAL A 144 -3.22 19.34 11.88
CA VAL A 144 -2.50 18.10 12.22
C VAL A 144 -2.17 17.29 10.97
N ASP A 145 -3.11 17.17 10.04
CA ASP A 145 -2.92 16.46 8.77
C ASP A 145 -1.84 17.14 7.90
N CYS A 146 -1.79 18.48 7.85
CA CYS A 146 -0.76 19.24 7.13
C CYS A 146 0.64 19.09 7.76
N GLU A 147 0.76 19.11 9.09
CA GLU A 147 2.04 18.87 9.77
C GLU A 147 2.57 17.47 9.53
N LEU A 148 1.67 16.49 9.58
CA LEU A 148 1.96 15.10 9.26
C LEU A 148 2.38 14.91 7.80
N LEU A 149 1.71 15.63 6.89
CA LEU A 149 2.05 15.69 5.46
C LEU A 149 3.50 16.07 5.26
N LYS A 150 3.90 17.18 5.90
CA LYS A 150 5.23 17.74 5.81
C LYS A 150 6.31 16.76 6.31
N ARG A 151 6.10 16.15 7.48
CA ARG A 151 7.05 15.16 8.04
C ARG A 151 7.24 13.94 7.16
N CYS A 152 6.18 13.45 6.52
CA CYS A 152 6.27 12.29 5.64
C CYS A 152 6.99 12.64 4.32
N CYS A 153 6.77 13.84 3.77
CA CYS A 153 7.55 14.34 2.64
C CYS A 153 9.06 14.43 2.97
N ASP A 154 9.39 14.91 4.17
CA ASP A 154 10.79 15.00 4.63
C ASP A 154 11.41 13.59 4.75
N ASN A 155 10.72 12.67 5.41
CA ASN A 155 11.18 11.27 5.56
C ASN A 155 11.37 10.55 4.21
N LEU A 156 10.41 10.70 3.28
CA LEU A 156 10.52 10.09 1.95
C LEU A 156 11.64 10.71 1.13
N SER A 157 11.93 11.98 1.34
CA SER A 157 13.08 12.65 0.71
C SER A 157 14.40 12.12 1.26
N ASP A 158 14.47 11.86 2.57
CA ASP A 158 15.62 11.24 3.21
C ASP A 158 15.85 9.81 2.76
N GLU A 159 14.79 9.01 2.68
CA GLU A 159 14.91 7.62 2.22
C GLU A 159 15.27 7.55 0.73
N ASN A 160 14.71 8.44 -0.11
CA ASN A 160 15.14 8.56 -1.51
C ASN A 160 16.61 8.94 -1.63
N ARG A 161 17.08 9.86 -0.79
CA ARG A 161 18.48 10.27 -0.74
C ARG A 161 19.38 9.10 -0.32
N ARG A 162 18.95 8.33 0.67
CA ARG A 162 19.64 7.12 1.13
C ARG A 162 19.70 6.04 0.05
N LEU A 163 18.57 5.70 -0.56
CA LEU A 163 18.50 4.72 -1.65
C LEU A 163 19.37 5.11 -2.84
N ARG A 164 19.44 6.41 -3.18
CA ARG A 164 20.35 6.91 -4.21
C ARG A 164 21.82 6.70 -3.86
N ARG A 165 22.21 6.83 -2.58
CA ARG A 165 23.57 6.52 -2.11
C ARG A 165 23.86 5.03 -2.21
N GLU A 166 22.97 4.18 -1.69
CA GLU A 166 23.12 2.72 -1.74
C GLU A 166 23.21 2.22 -3.21
N LEU A 167 22.40 2.78 -4.11
CA LEU A 167 22.46 2.47 -5.54
C LEU A 167 23.81 2.85 -6.16
N ASN A 168 24.37 3.99 -5.78
CA ASN A 168 25.69 4.42 -6.26
C ASN A 168 26.81 3.52 -5.71
N GLU A 169 26.76 3.14 -4.44
CA GLU A 169 27.71 2.19 -3.87
C GLU A 169 27.66 0.82 -4.57
N LEU A 170 26.47 0.29 -4.84
CA LEU A 170 26.31 -0.97 -5.55
C LEU A 170 26.83 -0.87 -7.00
N ARG A 171 26.62 0.27 -7.67
CA ARG A 171 27.20 0.53 -9.00
C ARG A 171 28.73 0.58 -8.95
N LEU A 172 29.32 1.18 -7.91
CA LEU A 172 30.76 1.20 -7.71
C LEU A 172 31.30 -0.20 -7.43
N LYS A 173 30.66 -0.98 -6.54
CA LYS A 173 31.01 -2.38 -6.27
C LYS A 173 30.93 -3.25 -7.53
N LYS A 174 29.92 -3.02 -8.39
CA LYS A 174 29.80 -3.71 -9.68
C LYS A 174 30.91 -3.32 -10.67
N LYS A 175 31.31 -2.06 -10.71
CA LYS A 175 32.45 -1.62 -11.54
C LYS A 175 33.77 -2.19 -11.03
N LEU A 176 33.96 -2.20 -9.70
CA LEU A 176 35.15 -2.74 -9.06
C LEU A 176 35.26 -4.26 -9.27
N SER A 177 34.15 -4.98 -9.18
CA SER A 177 34.12 -6.43 -9.47
C SER A 177 34.31 -6.75 -10.95
N ALA A 178 33.94 -5.85 -11.86
CA ALA A 178 34.26 -5.97 -13.28
C ALA A 178 35.76 -5.68 -13.54
N LEU A 179 36.36 -4.71 -12.83
CA LEU A 179 37.79 -4.41 -12.91
C LEU A 179 38.66 -5.54 -12.34
N LEU A 180 38.22 -6.18 -11.24
CA LEU A 180 38.85 -7.37 -10.66
C LEU A 180 38.71 -8.66 -11.51
N ARG A 181 37.91 -8.62 -12.58
CA ARG A 181 37.70 -9.73 -13.52
C ARG A 181 38.47 -9.60 -14.85
N LEU A 182 39.28 -8.54 -15.00
CA LEU A 182 40.25 -8.45 -16.10
C LEU A 182 41.48 -9.32 -15.77
N PRO A 183 41.98 -10.17 -16.69
CA PRO A 183 43.19 -10.93 -16.45
C PRO A 183 44.38 -9.97 -16.32
N LEU A 184 45.19 -10.18 -15.27
CA LEU A 184 46.51 -9.58 -15.09
C LEU A 184 47.33 -9.74 -16.39
N LEU A 185 47.69 -8.63 -17.03
CA LEU A 185 48.56 -8.59 -18.21
C LEU A 185 49.85 -7.81 -17.88
N LEU A 186 50.43 -8.13 -16.72
CA LEU A 186 51.74 -7.67 -16.29
C LEU A 186 52.49 -8.87 -15.72
N GLY A 187 53.46 -9.38 -16.49
CA GLY A 187 54.38 -10.44 -16.07
C GLY A 187 54.27 -11.67 -16.95
N LEU A 188 54.89 -11.65 -18.13
CA LEU A 188 55.44 -12.81 -18.84
C LEU A 188 56.30 -12.29 -20.02
N THR A 189 57.36 -11.54 -19.70
CA THR A 189 58.48 -11.29 -20.64
C THR A 189 59.79 -11.60 -19.93
N THR A 190 60.02 -12.88 -19.65
CA THR A 190 61.37 -13.39 -19.38
C THR A 190 61.40 -14.88 -19.72
N VAL A 191 62.43 -15.24 -20.50
CA VAL A 191 62.90 -16.59 -20.85
C VAL A 191 62.23 -17.26 -22.05
N ALA A 192 62.73 -16.89 -23.23
CA ALA A 192 63.16 -17.88 -24.24
C ALA A 192 64.23 -17.22 -25.14
N SER A 193 65.41 -16.99 -24.56
CA SER A 193 66.66 -16.89 -25.30
C SER A 193 67.21 -18.29 -25.57
N TYR A 194 68.15 -18.39 -26.51
CA TYR A 194 68.67 -19.54 -27.25
C TYR A 194 67.82 -19.85 -28.51
N HIS A 195 68.24 -19.50 -29.73
CA HIS A 195 69.59 -19.73 -30.27
C HIS A 195 70.12 -18.58 -31.12
N PHE A 196 71.40 -18.33 -30.90
CA PHE A 196 72.30 -17.35 -31.47
C PHE A 196 72.80 -17.79 -32.86
N SER A 197 73.47 -16.84 -33.53
CA SER A 197 74.41 -16.98 -34.66
C SER A 197 73.81 -16.73 -36.06
N TYR A 198 73.82 -15.47 -36.52
CA TYR A 198 74.90 -14.82 -37.32
C TYR A 198 75.02 -15.44 -38.73
N HIS A 199 75.01 -14.71 -39.85
CA HIS A 199 75.81 -13.51 -40.06
C HIS A 199 75.44 -12.78 -41.38
N LYS A 200 75.47 -11.44 -41.29
CA LYS A 200 76.05 -10.46 -42.24
C LYS A 200 75.38 -10.17 -43.59
N ARG A 201 75.06 -8.86 -43.69
CA ARG A 201 75.33 -7.94 -44.82
C ARG A 201 74.83 -8.37 -46.21
N SER A 202 73.94 -7.57 -46.78
CA SER A 202 74.41 -6.40 -47.53
C SER A 202 73.28 -5.43 -47.80
N GLN A 203 73.61 -4.15 -47.62
CA GLN A 203 72.89 -3.02 -48.15
C GLN A 203 72.98 -3.00 -49.68
N GLU A 204 71.96 -2.39 -50.28
CA GLU A 204 72.00 -1.64 -51.56
C GLU A 204 72.09 -2.43 -52.87
N ALA A 205 70.97 -2.47 -53.59
CA ALA A 205 70.84 -1.92 -54.96
C ALA A 205 69.42 -2.25 -55.46
N PHE A 206 68.50 -1.30 -55.41
CA PHE A 206 68.15 -0.44 -56.55
C PHE A 206 67.60 -1.23 -57.76
N THR A 207 66.27 -1.23 -57.83
CA THR A 207 65.57 -0.72 -59.01
C THR A 207 65.77 -1.50 -60.30
N ILE A 208 64.96 -2.53 -60.54
CA ILE A 208 64.40 -2.77 -61.88
C ILE A 208 62.92 -3.11 -61.74
N TYR A 209 62.13 -2.06 -61.93
CA TYR A 209 60.75 -2.09 -62.39
C TYR A 209 60.60 -3.06 -63.57
N LYS A 210 59.84 -4.15 -63.39
CA LYS A 210 58.90 -4.75 -64.36
C LYS A 210 58.63 -6.19 -63.95
N ASN A 211 57.34 -6.54 -63.89
CA ASN A 211 56.80 -7.91 -63.82
C ASN A 211 56.55 -8.44 -62.40
N GLN A 212 55.44 -8.03 -61.78
CA GLN A 212 54.19 -8.81 -61.83
C GLN A 212 53.17 -8.18 -60.87
N LEU A 213 52.15 -7.59 -61.48
CA LEU A 213 51.04 -6.84 -60.91
C LEU A 213 49.88 -7.66 -60.28
N PRO A 214 49.89 -9.00 -60.02
CA PRO A 214 48.71 -9.68 -59.49
C PRO A 214 48.76 -10.07 -58.00
N LEU A 215 49.42 -9.29 -57.11
CA LEU A 215 49.48 -9.63 -55.66
C LEU A 215 49.08 -8.50 -54.69
N LEU A 216 48.77 -7.30 -55.19
CA LEU A 216 48.25 -6.19 -54.35
C LEU A 216 46.72 -6.10 -54.33
N ILE A 217 46.02 -6.78 -55.24
CA ILE A 217 44.55 -6.78 -55.30
C ILE A 217 43.96 -7.85 -54.35
N SER A 218 44.69 -8.93 -54.06
CA SER A 218 44.21 -10.03 -53.21
C SER A 218 44.23 -9.73 -51.71
N HIS A 219 45.16 -8.90 -51.22
CA HIS A 219 45.27 -8.59 -49.79
C HIS A 219 44.24 -7.53 -49.34
N GLU A 220 44.06 -6.45 -50.11
CA GLU A 220 43.10 -5.37 -49.83
C GLU A 220 41.64 -5.83 -49.97
N LEU A 221 41.34 -6.70 -50.96
CA LEU A 221 40.01 -7.33 -51.06
C LEU A 221 39.76 -8.26 -49.86
N ASN A 222 40.73 -9.10 -49.47
CA ASN A 222 40.55 -10.06 -48.39
C ASN A 222 40.34 -9.38 -47.02
N GLN A 223 41.02 -8.25 -46.75
CA GLN A 223 40.85 -7.49 -45.52
C GLN A 223 39.48 -6.79 -45.47
N SER A 224 39.00 -6.29 -46.61
CA SER A 224 37.66 -5.72 -46.78
C SER A 224 36.55 -6.76 -46.57
N TYR A 225 36.72 -7.96 -47.13
CA TYR A 225 35.79 -9.09 -46.97
C TYR A 225 35.73 -9.60 -45.53
N GLN A 226 36.87 -9.67 -44.83
CA GLN A 226 36.92 -10.06 -43.41
C GLN A 226 36.19 -9.05 -42.52
N LEU A 227 36.36 -7.74 -42.77
CA LEU A 227 35.61 -6.72 -42.04
C LEU A 227 34.10 -6.81 -42.31
N TYR A 228 33.70 -6.91 -43.58
CA TYR A 228 32.28 -7.06 -43.94
C TYR A 228 31.66 -8.32 -43.34
N PHE A 229 32.39 -9.45 -43.35
CA PHE A 229 31.93 -10.70 -42.77
C PHE A 229 31.80 -10.60 -41.25
N SER A 230 32.77 -9.98 -40.57
CA SER A 230 32.70 -9.75 -39.12
C SER A 230 31.51 -8.85 -38.72
N LEU A 231 31.24 -7.81 -39.50
CA LEU A 231 30.12 -6.89 -39.29
C LEU A 231 28.77 -7.57 -39.57
N PHE A 232 28.70 -8.39 -40.62
CA PHE A 232 27.53 -9.21 -40.94
C PHE A 232 27.21 -10.21 -39.83
N MET A 233 28.23 -10.93 -39.32
CA MET A 233 28.05 -11.89 -38.22
C MET A 233 27.68 -11.20 -36.90
N ALA A 234 28.18 -9.99 -36.64
CA ALA A 234 27.78 -9.20 -35.47
C ALA A 234 26.30 -8.76 -35.56
N ASN A 235 25.86 -8.28 -36.73
CA ASN A 235 24.46 -7.89 -36.97
C ASN A 235 23.51 -9.10 -36.93
N ALA A 236 23.92 -10.25 -37.45
CA ALA A 236 23.16 -11.49 -37.37
C ALA A 236 23.00 -11.99 -35.92
N ARG A 237 24.07 -11.91 -35.10
CA ARG A 237 24.01 -12.22 -33.66
C ARG A 237 23.13 -11.24 -32.90
N ALA A 238 23.18 -9.94 -33.23
CA ALA A 238 22.32 -8.93 -32.63
C ALA A 238 20.83 -9.15 -32.99
N MET A 239 20.54 -9.49 -34.25
CA MET A 239 19.21 -9.88 -34.72
C MET A 239 18.70 -11.15 -34.01
N LEU A 240 19.53 -12.17 -33.85
CA LEU A 240 19.18 -13.40 -33.13
C LEU A 240 18.96 -13.13 -31.64
N LEU A 241 19.77 -12.28 -31.00
CA LEU A 241 19.55 -11.84 -29.62
C LEU A 241 18.26 -11.02 -29.49
N PHE A 242 17.96 -10.16 -30.47
CA PHE A 242 16.72 -9.38 -30.48
C PHE A 242 15.50 -10.28 -30.66
N LEU A 243 15.56 -11.25 -31.58
CA LEU A 243 14.53 -12.28 -31.78
C LEU A 243 14.39 -13.19 -30.56
N TYR A 244 15.47 -13.52 -29.86
CA TYR A 244 15.41 -14.28 -28.62
C TYR A 244 14.80 -13.48 -27.47
N LEU A 245 15.16 -12.20 -27.31
CA LEU A 245 14.62 -11.30 -26.29
C LEU A 245 13.14 -10.92 -26.55
N PHE A 246 12.76 -10.67 -27.81
CA PHE A 246 11.36 -10.43 -28.18
C PHE A 246 10.53 -11.71 -28.25
N GLY A 247 11.09 -12.81 -28.76
CA GLY A 247 10.41 -14.11 -28.84
C GLY A 247 10.14 -14.72 -27.46
N SER A 248 11.06 -14.54 -26.49
CA SER A 248 10.81 -14.93 -25.09
C SER A 248 9.77 -14.06 -24.38
N SER A 249 9.55 -12.83 -24.84
CA SER A 249 8.49 -11.96 -24.31
C SER A 249 7.09 -12.28 -24.83
N LEU A 250 6.96 -13.02 -25.94
CA LEU A 250 5.69 -13.33 -26.61
C LEU A 250 5.07 -14.69 -26.23
N PHE A 251 5.75 -15.52 -25.44
CA PHE A 251 5.26 -16.86 -25.04
C PHE A 251 5.22 -17.13 -23.54
N SER A 252 5.00 -16.09 -22.74
CA SER A 252 4.45 -16.29 -21.40
C SER A 252 2.93 -16.16 -21.47
N ILE A 253 2.25 -17.13 -22.07
CA ILE A 253 0.85 -17.38 -21.69
C ILE A 253 0.94 -17.89 -20.26
N VAL A 254 0.90 -16.97 -19.29
CA VAL A 254 0.52 -17.34 -17.93
C VAL A 254 -0.92 -17.82 -18.09
N SER A 255 -1.10 -19.13 -18.20
CA SER A 255 -2.41 -19.76 -18.11
C SER A 255 -2.93 -19.46 -16.71
N SER A 256 -3.60 -18.32 -16.57
CA SER A 256 -4.41 -18.02 -15.39
C SER A 256 -5.33 -19.21 -15.21
N ARG A 257 -5.15 -19.90 -14.08
CA ARG A 257 -6.03 -21.00 -13.71
C ARG A 257 -7.45 -20.45 -13.62
N SER A 258 -8.38 -21.11 -14.30
CA SER A 258 -9.76 -20.68 -14.41
C SER A 258 -10.48 -20.82 -13.05
N LEU A 259 -11.10 -19.74 -12.59
CA LEU A 259 -11.80 -19.63 -11.31
C LEU A 259 -12.95 -20.64 -11.16
N TYR A 260 -13.51 -21.14 -12.27
CA TYR A 260 -14.51 -22.23 -12.26
C TYR A 260 -14.02 -23.51 -11.56
N ARG A 261 -12.70 -23.74 -11.54
CA ARG A 261 -12.11 -24.92 -10.91
C ARG A 261 -11.88 -24.73 -9.41
N ASP A 262 -11.91 -23.49 -8.95
CA ASP A 262 -11.45 -23.14 -7.62
C ASP A 262 -12.61 -22.68 -6.73
N PHE A 263 -13.68 -22.10 -7.30
CA PHE A 263 -14.80 -21.52 -6.55
C PHE A 263 -16.18 -21.98 -7.05
N ASP A 264 -17.13 -22.01 -6.12
CA ASP A 264 -18.56 -22.13 -6.39
C ASP A 264 -19.27 -20.86 -5.91
N ILE A 265 -20.24 -20.38 -6.70
CA ILE A 265 -21.12 -19.28 -6.29
C ILE A 265 -22.08 -19.82 -5.23
N THR A 266 -22.15 -19.16 -4.08
CA THR A 266 -22.96 -19.59 -2.94
C THR A 266 -24.34 -18.94 -2.92
N TRP A 267 -24.41 -17.65 -3.26
CA TRP A 267 -25.69 -16.92 -3.42
C TRP A 267 -25.51 -15.67 -4.30
N GLY A 268 -26.63 -15.08 -4.72
CA GLY A 268 -26.67 -13.81 -5.44
C GLY A 268 -27.24 -13.91 -6.86
N ASP A 269 -27.62 -15.10 -7.33
CA ASP A 269 -28.14 -15.34 -8.68
C ASP A 269 -27.22 -14.71 -9.74
N SER A 270 -27.77 -13.80 -10.57
CA SER A 270 -27.00 -13.07 -11.58
C SER A 270 -26.04 -12.00 -11.02
N ARG A 271 -25.98 -11.78 -9.70
CA ARG A 271 -25.08 -10.80 -9.06
C ARG A 271 -23.68 -11.34 -8.83
N ALA A 272 -23.52 -12.66 -8.75
CA ALA A 272 -22.22 -13.31 -8.80
C ALA A 272 -22.00 -13.86 -10.20
N LYS A 273 -20.91 -13.47 -10.87
CA LYS A 273 -20.58 -13.98 -12.20
C LYS A 273 -19.12 -14.33 -12.29
N ILE A 274 -18.83 -15.46 -12.93
CA ILE A 274 -17.51 -15.78 -13.43
C ILE A 274 -17.52 -15.48 -14.95
N LEU A 275 -16.63 -14.59 -15.38
CA LEU A 275 -16.55 -13.98 -16.70
C LEU A 275 -15.19 -14.29 -17.34
N ASN A 276 -15.03 -13.91 -18.61
CA ASN A 276 -13.76 -13.99 -19.36
C ASN A 276 -13.15 -15.40 -19.31
N SER A 277 -13.95 -16.44 -19.59
CA SER A 277 -13.53 -17.85 -19.53
C SER A 277 -12.96 -18.28 -18.17
N GLY A 278 -13.41 -17.63 -17.09
CA GLY A 278 -12.99 -17.90 -15.73
C GLY A 278 -11.80 -17.10 -15.24
N GLN A 279 -11.44 -16.01 -15.92
CA GLN A 279 -10.33 -15.14 -15.48
C GLN A 279 -10.78 -14.03 -14.52
N LEU A 280 -12.08 -13.72 -14.47
CA LEU A 280 -12.62 -12.64 -13.65
C LEU A 280 -13.87 -13.14 -12.94
N LEU A 281 -13.97 -12.91 -11.64
CA LEU A 281 -15.19 -13.08 -10.86
C LEU A 281 -15.66 -11.71 -10.37
N THR A 282 -16.95 -11.41 -10.53
CA THR A 282 -17.56 -10.19 -10.00
C THR A 282 -18.66 -10.53 -9.02
N LEU A 283 -18.69 -9.82 -7.89
CA LEU A 283 -19.81 -9.79 -6.95
C LEU A 283 -20.47 -8.44 -7.04
N SER A 284 -21.79 -8.40 -7.18
CA SER A 284 -22.59 -7.19 -7.11
C SER A 284 -23.56 -7.19 -5.93
N LEU A 285 -23.92 -5.98 -5.50
CA LEU A 285 -24.89 -5.72 -4.44
C LEU A 285 -25.85 -4.64 -4.90
N ASP A 286 -27.13 -4.91 -4.71
CA ASP A 286 -28.23 -3.96 -4.88
C ASP A 286 -29.23 -4.14 -3.73
N LYS A 287 -30.31 -3.36 -3.76
CA LYS A 287 -31.29 -3.33 -2.66
C LYS A 287 -31.98 -4.69 -2.43
N ALA A 288 -32.01 -5.56 -3.44
CA ALA A 288 -32.66 -6.85 -3.34
C ALA A 288 -31.75 -7.90 -2.71
N SER A 289 -30.46 -7.93 -3.07
CA SER A 289 -29.51 -8.88 -2.46
C SER A 289 -28.05 -8.51 -2.69
N GLY A 290 -27.19 -9.04 -1.84
CA GLY A 290 -25.76 -9.16 -2.10
C GLY A 290 -25.42 -10.41 -2.90
N SER A 291 -24.16 -10.80 -2.86
CA SER A 291 -23.68 -12.01 -3.51
C SER A 291 -22.43 -12.57 -2.83
N GLY A 292 -22.12 -13.84 -3.09
CA GLY A 292 -20.95 -14.49 -2.51
C GLY A 292 -20.51 -15.75 -3.23
N PHE A 293 -19.29 -16.18 -2.91
CA PHE A 293 -18.70 -17.43 -3.38
C PHE A 293 -17.87 -18.10 -2.29
N GLN A 294 -17.61 -19.39 -2.46
CA GLN A 294 -16.73 -20.17 -1.60
C GLN A 294 -15.75 -21.03 -2.40
N SER A 295 -14.61 -21.40 -1.83
CA SER A 295 -13.67 -22.33 -2.47
C SER A 295 -14.24 -23.74 -2.49
N ARG A 296 -13.94 -24.48 -3.57
CA ARG A 296 -14.27 -25.91 -3.73
C ARG A 296 -13.51 -26.82 -2.78
N HIS A 297 -12.30 -26.42 -2.39
CA HIS A 297 -11.47 -27.15 -1.43
C HIS A 297 -11.46 -26.48 -0.06
N GLN A 298 -11.21 -27.29 0.96
CA GLN A 298 -10.78 -26.85 2.28
C GLN A 298 -9.25 -26.87 2.34
N TYR A 299 -8.68 -25.97 3.12
CA TYR A 299 -7.24 -25.83 3.29
C TYR A 299 -6.89 -25.93 4.78
N LEU A 300 -5.76 -26.55 5.09
CA LEU A 300 -5.18 -26.55 6.42
C LEU A 300 -3.73 -26.11 6.30
N PHE A 301 -3.52 -24.81 6.50
CA PHE A 301 -2.30 -24.07 6.16
C PHE A 301 -2.08 -23.83 4.65
N GLY A 302 -1.45 -22.70 4.34
CA GLY A 302 -1.10 -22.29 2.99
C GLY A 302 -0.66 -20.84 2.88
N LYS A 303 -0.15 -20.49 1.71
CA LYS A 303 -0.13 -19.11 1.21
C LYS A 303 -1.21 -18.97 0.14
N ILE A 304 -2.20 -18.12 0.44
CA ILE A 304 -3.37 -17.89 -0.38
C ILE A 304 -3.37 -16.42 -0.80
N ASP A 305 -3.34 -16.20 -2.11
CA ASP A 305 -3.31 -14.89 -2.76
C ASP A 305 -4.60 -14.71 -3.58
N MET A 306 -5.21 -13.53 -3.47
CA MET A 306 -6.31 -13.10 -4.33
C MET A 306 -6.09 -11.66 -4.78
N GLN A 307 -6.27 -11.38 -6.07
CA GLN A 307 -6.34 -10.00 -6.54
C GLN A 307 -7.77 -9.49 -6.45
N ILE A 308 -7.96 -8.38 -5.73
CA ILE A 308 -9.28 -7.77 -5.51
C ILE A 308 -9.21 -6.31 -5.94
N LYS A 309 -10.25 -5.87 -6.66
CA LYS A 309 -10.54 -4.46 -6.94
C LYS A 309 -11.90 -4.11 -6.33
N LEU A 310 -11.92 -3.08 -5.50
CA LEU A 310 -13.09 -2.72 -4.69
C LEU A 310 -14.09 -1.85 -5.46
N VAL A 311 -15.26 -1.65 -4.84
CA VAL A 311 -16.35 -0.82 -5.35
C VAL A 311 -15.87 0.63 -5.51
N ALA A 312 -15.95 1.15 -6.73
CA ALA A 312 -15.60 2.53 -7.03
C ALA A 312 -16.73 3.52 -6.66
N GLY A 313 -16.38 4.80 -6.51
CA GLY A 313 -17.35 5.84 -6.19
C GLY A 313 -17.80 5.80 -4.73
N ASP A 314 -19.09 6.05 -4.49
CA ASP A 314 -19.67 6.00 -3.16
C ASP A 314 -20.07 4.56 -2.84
N SER A 315 -19.37 3.98 -1.89
CA SER A 315 -19.54 2.61 -1.41
C SER A 315 -19.91 2.57 0.06
N ALA A 316 -20.35 3.71 0.64
CA ALA A 316 -20.71 3.79 2.05
C ALA A 316 -21.75 2.72 2.42
N GLY A 317 -21.59 2.13 3.60
CA GLY A 317 -22.44 1.06 4.12
C GLY A 317 -22.20 -0.32 3.50
N THR A 318 -21.35 -0.45 2.48
CA THR A 318 -21.01 -1.75 1.89
C THR A 318 -19.78 -2.39 2.54
N VAL A 319 -19.77 -3.73 2.60
CA VAL A 319 -18.62 -4.53 3.03
C VAL A 319 -18.30 -5.55 1.95
N THR A 320 -17.07 -5.49 1.42
CA THR A 320 -16.49 -6.58 0.65
C THR A 320 -15.67 -7.45 1.60
N ALA A 321 -16.07 -8.69 1.85
CA ALA A 321 -15.32 -9.61 2.73
C ALA A 321 -14.54 -10.62 1.89
N TYR A 322 -13.33 -10.97 2.32
CA TYR A 322 -12.53 -12.08 1.80
C TYR A 322 -11.85 -12.78 2.97
N TYR A 323 -12.28 -13.99 3.28
CA TYR A 323 -11.94 -14.62 4.54
C TYR A 323 -11.81 -16.13 4.42
N LEU A 324 -11.16 -16.75 5.42
CA LEU A 324 -11.14 -18.19 5.59
C LEU A 324 -11.96 -18.52 6.82
N SER A 325 -12.82 -19.54 6.76
CA SER A 325 -13.61 -19.96 7.93
C SER A 325 -13.79 -21.49 7.96
N SER A 326 -13.73 -22.08 9.15
CA SER A 326 -14.19 -23.45 9.39
C SER A 326 -15.68 -23.47 9.73
N GLN A 327 -16.28 -24.66 9.83
CA GLN A 327 -17.71 -24.77 10.12
C GLN A 327 -17.97 -24.95 11.62
N GLY A 328 -19.13 -24.45 12.07
CA GLY A 328 -19.65 -24.71 13.41
C GLY A 328 -19.50 -23.54 14.40
N PRO A 329 -20.01 -23.70 15.62
CA PRO A 329 -20.03 -22.62 16.62
C PRO A 329 -18.64 -22.29 17.18
N THR A 330 -17.71 -23.24 17.11
CA THR A 330 -16.31 -23.06 17.54
C THR A 330 -15.38 -22.87 16.35
N HIS A 331 -15.86 -22.25 15.27
CA HIS A 331 -15.08 -22.07 14.06
C HIS A 331 -13.80 -21.25 14.31
N ASP A 332 -12.79 -21.52 13.50
CA ASP A 332 -11.64 -20.64 13.33
C ASP A 332 -11.88 -19.81 12.06
N GLU A 333 -11.46 -18.54 12.07
CA GLU A 333 -11.66 -17.64 10.93
C GLU A 333 -10.57 -16.57 10.82
N ILE A 334 -10.24 -16.17 9.58
CA ILE A 334 -9.19 -15.22 9.23
C ILE A 334 -9.74 -14.24 8.21
N ASP A 335 -9.87 -12.97 8.58
CA ASP A 335 -10.67 -12.00 7.82
C ASP A 335 -9.86 -10.89 7.17
N PHE A 336 -10.20 -10.59 5.91
CA PHE A 336 -10.13 -9.25 5.37
C PHE A 336 -11.56 -8.74 5.12
N GLU A 337 -11.90 -7.57 5.65
CA GLU A 337 -13.15 -6.88 5.32
C GLU A 337 -12.83 -5.46 4.86
N PHE A 338 -13.30 -5.10 3.68
CA PHE A 338 -13.13 -3.77 3.13
C PHE A 338 -14.40 -2.96 3.35
N LEU A 339 -14.32 -2.00 4.26
CA LEU A 339 -15.43 -1.13 4.64
C LEU A 339 -15.48 0.04 3.67
N GLY A 340 -16.55 0.13 2.90
CA GLY A 340 -16.77 1.18 1.93
C GLY A 340 -16.97 2.56 2.57
N ASN A 341 -16.90 3.60 1.75
CA ASN A 341 -16.94 4.97 2.21
C ASN A 341 -17.56 5.89 1.15
N LEU A 342 -17.82 7.14 1.53
CA LEU A 342 -18.28 8.17 0.61
C LEU A 342 -17.24 8.39 -0.50
N SER A 343 -17.70 8.81 -1.68
CA SER A 343 -16.82 9.19 -2.79
C SER A 343 -15.74 10.18 -2.34
N GLY A 344 -14.47 9.85 -2.60
CA GLY A 344 -13.31 10.66 -2.24
C GLY A 344 -12.77 10.44 -0.83
N ASP A 345 -13.51 9.77 0.05
CA ASP A 345 -13.00 9.34 1.37
C ASP A 345 -12.31 7.97 1.25
N PRO A 346 -11.26 7.68 2.06
CA PRO A 346 -10.52 6.44 1.90
C PRO A 346 -11.30 5.24 2.41
N TYR A 347 -11.09 4.08 1.79
CA TYR A 347 -11.48 2.78 2.33
C TYR A 347 -10.82 2.48 3.68
N THR A 348 -11.45 1.60 4.46
CA THR A 348 -10.84 0.97 5.64
C THR A 348 -10.72 -0.53 5.40
N LEU A 349 -9.50 -1.05 5.50
CA LEU A 349 -9.24 -2.49 5.54
C LEU A 349 -9.26 -2.97 6.98
N HIS A 350 -10.19 -3.86 7.28
CA HIS A 350 -10.36 -4.53 8.54
C HIS A 350 -9.74 -5.92 8.49
N THR A 351 -9.04 -6.32 9.55
CA THR A 351 -8.60 -7.70 9.74
C THR A 351 -9.07 -8.22 11.08
N ASN A 352 -9.44 -9.49 11.14
CA ASN A 352 -9.85 -10.16 12.37
C ASN A 352 -9.35 -11.63 12.37
N VAL A 353 -9.31 -12.22 13.56
CA VAL A 353 -8.94 -13.62 13.75
C VAL A 353 -9.86 -14.22 14.81
N PHE A 354 -10.65 -15.21 14.41
CA PHE A 354 -11.43 -16.04 15.31
C PHE A 354 -10.69 -17.33 15.60
N THR A 355 -10.75 -17.73 16.85
CA THR A 355 -10.20 -19.00 17.31
C THR A 355 -11.22 -19.65 18.23
N GLN A 356 -11.65 -20.87 17.94
CA GLN A 356 -12.66 -21.58 18.73
C GLN A 356 -13.95 -20.76 18.94
N GLY A 357 -14.41 -20.08 17.89
CA GLY A 357 -15.60 -19.22 17.88
C GLY A 357 -15.41 -17.85 18.55
N LYS A 358 -14.22 -17.55 19.08
CA LYS A 358 -13.93 -16.27 19.74
C LYS A 358 -13.08 -15.37 18.84
N GLY A 359 -13.67 -14.27 18.38
CA GLY A 359 -12.99 -13.17 17.67
C GLY A 359 -12.60 -12.04 18.61
N ASN A 360 -13.04 -10.81 18.31
CA ASN A 360 -12.68 -9.57 19.00
C ASN A 360 -11.19 -9.19 18.87
N ARG A 361 -10.59 -9.47 17.71
CA ARG A 361 -9.17 -9.20 17.43
C ARG A 361 -9.02 -8.26 16.23
N GLU A 362 -9.81 -7.21 16.20
CA GLU A 362 -9.91 -6.29 15.09
C GLU A 362 -8.67 -5.39 14.99
N MET A 363 -8.10 -5.29 13.79
CA MET A 363 -7.14 -4.24 13.43
C MET A 363 -7.59 -3.59 12.13
N GLN A 364 -7.59 -2.26 12.07
CA GLN A 364 -8.05 -1.50 10.90
C GLN A 364 -6.93 -0.65 10.33
N PHE A 365 -6.89 -0.55 9.00
CA PHE A 365 -5.86 0.15 8.25
C PHE A 365 -6.48 1.01 7.14
N ARG A 366 -5.87 2.15 6.85
CA ARG A 366 -5.98 2.81 5.54
C ARG A 366 -5.01 2.14 4.57
N LEU A 367 -5.33 2.16 3.29
CA LEU A 367 -4.41 1.67 2.26
C LEU A 367 -3.58 2.84 1.70
N TRP A 368 -2.32 2.57 1.34
CA TRP A 368 -1.41 3.55 0.75
C TRP A 368 -1.62 3.76 -0.75
N PHE A 369 -2.78 3.31 -1.26
CA PHE A 369 -3.25 3.44 -2.64
C PHE A 369 -4.78 3.45 -2.63
N ASP A 370 -5.38 3.82 -3.76
CA ASP A 370 -6.83 3.72 -3.96
C ASP A 370 -7.19 2.31 -4.47
N PRO A 371 -7.82 1.45 -3.64
CA PRO A 371 -8.11 0.06 -3.98
C PRO A 371 -9.24 -0.11 -5.01
N THR A 372 -9.84 0.98 -5.48
CA THR A 372 -10.92 0.98 -6.48
C THR A 372 -10.40 1.15 -7.90
N LEU A 373 -9.18 1.69 -8.06
CA LEU A 373 -8.61 2.03 -9.38
C LEU A 373 -7.97 0.82 -10.09
N ASP A 374 -7.31 -0.06 -9.34
CA ASP A 374 -6.67 -1.25 -9.89
C ASP A 374 -6.80 -2.46 -8.93
N PHE A 375 -6.44 -3.64 -9.43
CA PHE A 375 -6.38 -4.85 -8.64
C PHE A 375 -5.13 -4.89 -7.78
N HIS A 376 -5.31 -5.13 -6.49
CA HIS A 376 -4.24 -5.34 -5.52
C HIS A 376 -4.30 -6.76 -4.95
N THR A 377 -3.14 -7.30 -4.59
CA THR A 377 -3.02 -8.66 -4.08
C THR A 377 -3.17 -8.67 -2.57
N TYR A 378 -4.20 -9.35 -2.07
CA TYR A 378 -4.43 -9.58 -0.65
C TYR A 378 -4.08 -11.04 -0.34
N SER A 379 -3.18 -11.22 0.61
CA SER A 379 -2.58 -12.53 0.88
C SER A 379 -2.70 -12.92 2.34
N VAL A 380 -3.05 -14.17 2.58
CA VAL A 380 -2.95 -14.84 3.88
C VAL A 380 -1.84 -15.88 3.79
N LEU A 381 -0.77 -15.72 4.58
CA LEU A 381 0.18 -16.79 4.85
C LEU A 381 -0.16 -17.38 6.22
N TRP A 382 -0.63 -18.62 6.21
CA TRP A 382 -1.07 -19.35 7.40
C TRP A 382 -0.26 -20.63 7.51
N ASN A 383 0.57 -20.75 8.54
CA ASN A 383 1.31 -21.97 8.87
C ASN A 383 1.20 -22.27 10.37
N SER A 384 1.87 -23.31 10.85
CA SER A 384 1.82 -23.72 12.26
C SER A 384 2.42 -22.71 13.25
N ARG A 385 3.12 -21.68 12.77
CA ARG A 385 3.81 -20.68 13.58
C ARG A 385 3.06 -19.35 13.65
N HIS A 386 2.42 -18.94 12.56
CA HIS A 386 1.75 -17.65 12.48
C HIS A 386 0.77 -17.57 11.30
N ILE A 387 -0.13 -16.59 11.42
CA ILE A 387 -0.92 -16.04 10.33
C ILE A 387 -0.34 -14.66 10.01
N ILE A 388 -0.02 -14.40 8.74
CA ILE A 388 0.46 -13.11 8.26
C ILE A 388 -0.50 -12.61 7.18
N PHE A 389 -1.03 -11.41 7.41
CA PHE A 389 -1.83 -10.67 6.44
C PHE A 389 -0.90 -9.77 5.63
N MET A 390 -1.00 -9.82 4.31
CA MET A 390 -0.20 -8.97 3.42
C MET A 390 -1.07 -8.28 2.36
N VAL A 391 -0.62 -7.10 1.97
CA VAL A 391 -1.14 -6.33 0.83
C VAL A 391 0.02 -6.07 -0.12
N ASP A 392 -0.09 -6.53 -1.35
CA ASP A 392 0.98 -6.50 -2.38
C ASP A 392 2.34 -7.01 -1.86
N GLY A 393 2.30 -8.09 -1.08
CA GLY A 393 3.50 -8.70 -0.47
C GLY A 393 4.05 -7.93 0.73
N THR A 394 3.47 -6.79 1.11
CA THR A 394 3.82 -6.04 2.33
C THR A 394 3.02 -6.58 3.52
N PRO A 395 3.65 -7.16 4.55
CA PRO A 395 2.92 -7.59 5.74
C PRO A 395 2.34 -6.40 6.48
N ILE A 396 1.07 -6.52 6.89
CA ILE A 396 0.37 -5.46 7.65
C ILE A 396 0.08 -5.90 9.10
N ARG A 397 -0.03 -7.22 9.30
CA ARG A 397 -0.37 -7.84 10.59
C ARG A 397 0.20 -9.25 10.67
N VAL A 398 0.64 -9.64 11.85
CA VAL A 398 0.99 -11.01 12.22
C VAL A 398 0.17 -11.43 13.45
N PHE A 399 -0.33 -12.67 13.45
CA PHE A 399 -0.90 -13.33 14.61
C PHE A 399 -0.11 -14.60 14.88
N ASN A 400 0.64 -14.62 15.98
CA ASN A 400 1.56 -15.71 16.31
C ASN A 400 0.80 -16.88 16.98
N ASN A 401 1.27 -18.09 16.74
CA ASN A 401 0.86 -19.24 17.53
C ASN A 401 1.45 -19.13 18.94
N LEU A 402 0.58 -18.83 19.90
CA LEU A 402 0.88 -18.66 21.31
C LEU A 402 0.12 -19.69 22.19
N GLU A 403 -0.14 -20.88 21.64
CA GLU A 403 -0.85 -21.95 22.37
C GLU A 403 -0.09 -22.38 23.63
N ARG A 404 1.24 -22.30 23.63
CA ARG A 404 2.07 -22.58 24.82
C ARG A 404 1.78 -21.65 26.00
N THR A 405 1.22 -20.47 25.73
CA THR A 405 0.79 -19.49 26.73
C THR A 405 -0.74 -19.38 26.81
N GLY A 406 -1.45 -20.39 26.31
CA GLY A 406 -2.91 -20.51 26.46
C GLY A 406 -3.76 -19.74 25.44
N VAL A 407 -3.16 -19.14 24.41
CA VAL A 407 -3.93 -18.48 23.33
C VAL A 407 -4.18 -19.49 22.21
N PRO A 408 -5.45 -19.85 21.92
CA PRO A 408 -5.77 -20.79 20.84
C PRO A 408 -5.29 -20.27 19.48
N PHE A 409 -5.00 -21.19 18.55
CA PHE A 409 -4.54 -20.85 17.20
C PHE A 409 -5.20 -21.78 16.16
N PRO A 410 -5.59 -21.27 14.97
CA PRO A 410 -6.17 -22.09 13.91
C PRO A 410 -5.16 -23.10 13.37
N LYS A 411 -5.10 -24.32 13.92
CA LYS A 411 -4.16 -25.37 13.46
C LYS A 411 -4.79 -26.71 13.14
N THR A 412 -6.01 -26.94 13.58
CA THR A 412 -6.68 -28.24 13.48
C THR A 412 -7.91 -28.22 12.59
N GLN A 413 -8.58 -27.08 12.45
CA GLN A 413 -9.80 -26.96 11.66
C GLN A 413 -9.46 -26.54 10.23
N PRO A 414 -9.73 -27.39 9.22
CA PRO A 414 -9.60 -26.99 7.83
C PRO A 414 -10.64 -25.91 7.51
N MET A 415 -10.24 -24.92 6.71
CA MET A 415 -11.09 -23.78 6.38
C MET A 415 -11.34 -23.71 4.87
N ARG A 416 -12.55 -23.29 4.48
CA ARG A 416 -12.80 -22.82 3.11
C ARG A 416 -12.49 -21.34 3.03
N ILE A 417 -12.21 -20.90 1.81
CA ILE A 417 -12.14 -19.48 1.48
C ILE A 417 -13.56 -19.04 1.11
N TYR A 418 -13.95 -17.87 1.56
CA TYR A 418 -15.21 -17.22 1.27
C TYR A 418 -14.98 -15.81 0.79
N SER A 419 -15.90 -15.30 -0.01
CA SER A 419 -16.01 -13.87 -0.25
C SER A 419 -17.45 -13.48 -0.44
N SER A 420 -17.79 -12.28 0.01
CA SER A 420 -19.13 -11.73 -0.09
C SER A 420 -19.09 -10.22 -0.28
N LEU A 421 -20.14 -9.69 -0.91
CA LEU A 421 -20.43 -8.26 -0.94
C LEU A 421 -21.83 -8.06 -0.38
N TRP A 422 -21.94 -7.30 0.71
CA TRP A 422 -23.17 -7.14 1.46
C TRP A 422 -23.29 -5.77 2.13
N ASN A 423 -24.49 -5.44 2.58
CA ASN A 423 -24.80 -4.20 3.27
C ASN A 423 -24.62 -4.36 4.79
N ALA A 424 -23.85 -3.47 5.39
CA ALA A 424 -23.53 -3.47 6.82
C ALA A 424 -23.72 -2.05 7.40
N ASP A 425 -24.87 -1.46 7.09
CA ASP A 425 -25.23 -0.08 7.44
C ASP A 425 -25.06 0.26 8.91
N ASP A 426 -25.20 -0.72 9.80
CA ASP A 426 -25.16 -0.52 11.24
C ASP A 426 -23.76 -0.24 11.79
N TRP A 427 -22.70 -0.51 11.02
CA TRP A 427 -21.33 -0.36 11.53
C TRP A 427 -20.26 -0.02 10.50
N ALA A 428 -20.42 -0.33 9.20
CA ALA A 428 -19.32 -0.29 8.23
C ALA A 428 -18.70 1.10 8.05
N THR A 429 -19.52 2.12 7.74
CA THR A 429 -19.00 3.45 7.41
C THR A 429 -19.18 4.41 8.58
N ARG A 430 -18.05 4.89 9.12
CA ARG A 430 -17.99 5.77 10.29
C ARG A 430 -18.77 5.21 11.50
N GLY A 431 -18.64 3.91 11.75
CA GLY A 431 -19.34 3.23 12.84
C GLY A 431 -20.86 3.18 12.64
N GLY A 432 -21.31 3.13 11.38
CA GLY A 432 -22.73 3.03 11.02
C GLY A 432 -23.47 4.35 10.88
N LEU A 433 -22.79 5.49 11.00
CA LEU A 433 -23.39 6.82 10.85
C LEU A 433 -23.78 7.14 9.40
N ILE A 434 -23.07 6.57 8.43
CA ILE A 434 -23.33 6.76 7.01
C ILE A 434 -23.89 5.46 6.44
N LYS A 435 -25.08 5.56 5.85
CA LYS A 435 -25.87 4.45 5.32
C LYS A 435 -25.66 4.32 3.81
N THR A 436 -25.99 3.15 3.27
CA THR A 436 -25.87 2.86 1.85
C THR A 436 -26.87 3.68 1.05
N ASN A 437 -26.36 4.46 0.09
CA ASN A 437 -27.20 5.12 -0.89
C ASN A 437 -27.49 4.18 -2.06
N TRP A 438 -28.62 3.49 -2.02
CA TRP A 438 -29.03 2.53 -3.04
C TRP A 438 -29.22 3.12 -4.45
N ALA A 439 -29.28 4.45 -4.60
CA ALA A 439 -29.28 5.09 -5.92
C ALA A 439 -27.96 4.88 -6.69
N HIS A 440 -26.88 4.52 -5.99
CA HIS A 440 -25.57 4.21 -6.57
C HIS A 440 -25.37 2.72 -6.87
N ALA A 441 -26.38 1.88 -6.62
CA ALA A 441 -26.33 0.47 -6.99
C ALA A 441 -26.38 0.30 -8.54
N PRO A 442 -25.79 -0.78 -9.09
CA PRO A 442 -25.14 -1.88 -8.38
C PRO A 442 -23.72 -1.51 -7.91
N PHE A 443 -23.41 -1.88 -6.67
CA PHE A 443 -22.04 -1.86 -6.15
C PHE A 443 -21.33 -3.12 -6.64
N ILE A 444 -20.11 -3.02 -7.17
CA ILE A 444 -19.42 -4.16 -7.79
C ILE A 444 -17.99 -4.29 -7.26
N ALA A 445 -17.67 -5.44 -6.68
CA ALA A 445 -16.30 -5.87 -6.35
C ALA A 445 -15.83 -6.93 -7.35
N SER A 446 -14.55 -6.90 -7.71
CA SER A 446 -13.97 -7.76 -8.74
C SER A 446 -12.78 -8.55 -8.21
N TYR A 447 -12.65 -9.80 -8.67
CA TYR A 447 -11.68 -10.78 -8.18
C TYR A 447 -10.99 -11.47 -9.36
N ARG A 448 -9.68 -11.67 -9.29
CA ARG A 448 -8.92 -12.42 -10.31
C ARG A 448 -7.66 -13.03 -9.75
N ASN A 449 -6.97 -13.80 -10.60
CA ASN A 449 -5.61 -14.30 -10.35
C ASN A 449 -5.45 -15.00 -8.99
N PHE A 450 -6.44 -15.83 -8.63
CA PHE A 450 -6.38 -16.64 -7.42
C PHE A 450 -5.21 -17.61 -7.46
N LYS A 451 -4.46 -17.67 -6.37
CA LYS A 451 -3.36 -18.62 -6.21
C LYS A 451 -3.34 -19.16 -4.78
N ALA A 452 -3.39 -20.49 -4.66
CA ALA A 452 -3.21 -21.19 -3.40
C ALA A 452 -2.02 -22.16 -3.51
N ASP A 453 -0.90 -21.82 -2.86
CA ASP A 453 0.14 -22.77 -2.51
C ASP A 453 -0.16 -23.24 -1.09
N ALA A 454 -0.99 -24.27 -0.96
CA ALA A 454 -1.64 -24.63 0.30
C ALA A 454 -1.85 -26.13 0.42
N CYS A 455 -1.96 -26.63 1.65
CA CYS A 455 -2.31 -28.02 1.88
C CYS A 455 -3.81 -28.21 1.76
N VAL A 456 -4.22 -28.99 0.76
CA VAL A 456 -5.62 -29.27 0.48
C VAL A 456 -6.11 -30.40 1.38
N PHE A 457 -7.18 -30.16 2.14
CA PHE A 457 -7.76 -31.15 3.04
C PHE A 457 -8.86 -31.94 2.34
N ILE A 458 -8.63 -33.24 2.11
CA ILE A 458 -9.55 -34.16 1.43
C ILE A 458 -9.63 -35.47 2.22
N ALA A 459 -10.85 -35.96 2.45
CA ALA A 459 -11.11 -37.25 3.10
C ALA A 459 -10.34 -37.45 4.42
N GLY A 460 -10.33 -36.43 5.28
CA GLY A 460 -9.67 -36.47 6.59
C GLY A 460 -8.15 -36.33 6.56
N LYS A 461 -7.53 -36.13 5.39
CA LYS A 461 -6.07 -36.01 5.24
C LYS A 461 -5.68 -34.68 4.58
N SER A 462 -4.64 -34.04 5.12
CA SER A 462 -4.04 -32.85 4.53
C SER A 462 -2.99 -33.24 3.49
N ARG A 463 -3.16 -32.81 2.24
CA ARG A 463 -2.23 -33.06 1.13
C ARG A 463 -1.51 -31.77 0.78
N CYS A 464 -0.23 -31.68 1.17
CA CYS A 464 0.60 -30.51 0.94
C CYS A 464 1.37 -30.60 -0.40
N PRO A 465 1.63 -29.46 -1.07
CA PRO A 465 2.53 -29.40 -2.21
C PRO A 465 3.93 -29.91 -1.84
N SER A 466 4.51 -30.78 -2.68
CA SER A 466 5.86 -31.30 -2.46
C SER A 466 6.89 -30.18 -2.60
N ARG A 467 7.82 -30.10 -1.64
CA ARG A 467 8.97 -29.20 -1.70
C ARG A 467 9.87 -29.63 -2.86
N LYS A 468 9.77 -28.99 -4.02
CA LYS A 468 10.71 -29.29 -5.12
C LYS A 468 12.11 -28.80 -4.70
N MET A 469 13.08 -29.70 -4.72
CA MET A 469 14.49 -29.38 -4.47
C MET A 469 14.94 -28.26 -5.40
N ALA A 470 15.78 -27.36 -4.88
CA ALA A 470 16.31 -26.20 -5.60
C ALA A 470 16.99 -26.65 -6.91
N GLY A 471 16.37 -26.35 -8.04
CA GLY A 471 16.85 -26.77 -9.37
C GLY A 471 15.83 -26.58 -10.49
N GLY A 472 14.53 -26.50 -10.17
CA GLY A 472 13.48 -26.20 -11.14
C GLY A 472 12.48 -25.16 -10.64
N GLY A 473 12.77 -23.87 -10.87
CA GLY A 473 11.85 -22.72 -11.00
C GLY A 473 10.57 -22.53 -10.15
N GLY A 474 10.25 -23.37 -9.17
CA GLY A 474 8.98 -23.35 -8.44
C GLY A 474 9.17 -23.48 -6.93
N SER A 475 8.76 -22.45 -6.18
CA SER A 475 8.91 -22.31 -4.72
C SER A 475 7.86 -23.08 -3.89
N GLY A 476 7.35 -24.22 -4.38
CA GLY A 476 6.24 -24.93 -3.75
C GLY A 476 6.56 -25.33 -2.30
N GLY A 477 5.70 -24.93 -1.35
CA GLY A 477 5.80 -25.32 0.06
C GLY A 477 6.77 -24.51 0.94
N ALA A 478 7.49 -23.51 0.39
CA ALA A 478 8.40 -22.67 1.18
C ALA A 478 7.70 -21.86 2.29
N TRP A 479 6.40 -21.59 2.11
CA TRP A 479 5.56 -20.85 3.07
C TRP A 479 5.39 -21.59 4.40
N MET A 480 5.51 -22.93 4.43
CA MET A 480 5.32 -23.73 5.64
C MET A 480 6.34 -23.38 6.73
N GLU A 481 7.58 -23.12 6.31
CA GLU A 481 8.68 -22.78 7.21
C GLU A 481 8.96 -21.28 7.30
N TYR A 482 8.25 -20.48 6.49
CA TYR A 482 8.45 -19.05 6.40
C TYR A 482 8.44 -18.43 7.79
N LYS A 483 9.42 -17.56 8.03
CA LYS A 483 9.47 -16.66 9.17
C LYS A 483 9.71 -15.27 8.61
N MET A 484 9.02 -14.31 9.19
CA MET A 484 9.18 -12.92 8.80
C MET A 484 10.59 -12.43 9.12
N ASP A 485 11.34 -12.07 8.08
CA ASP A 485 12.68 -11.50 8.21
C ASP A 485 12.63 -10.07 8.79
N LEU A 486 13.80 -9.53 9.13
CA LEU A 486 13.90 -8.22 9.77
C LEU A 486 13.37 -7.09 8.86
N GLU A 487 13.53 -7.22 7.55
CA GLU A 487 13.07 -6.23 6.57
C GLU A 487 11.54 -6.22 6.49
N SER A 488 10.92 -7.40 6.41
CA SER A 488 9.47 -7.58 6.43
C SER A 488 8.86 -7.08 7.74
N GLN A 489 9.52 -7.33 8.88
CA GLN A 489 9.12 -6.76 10.17
C GLN A 489 9.22 -5.23 10.19
N ARG A 490 10.23 -4.64 9.55
CA ARG A 490 10.37 -3.17 9.44
C ARG A 490 9.27 -2.59 8.55
N ARG A 491 8.96 -3.22 7.41
CA ARG A 491 7.84 -2.83 6.54
C ARG A 491 6.51 -2.90 7.28
N MET A 492 6.25 -3.99 8.01
CA MET A 492 5.03 -4.14 8.81
C MET A 492 4.91 -3.05 9.87
N ARG A 493 6.00 -2.79 10.61
CA ARG A 493 6.02 -1.70 11.60
C ARG A 493 5.79 -0.33 10.96
N TRP A 494 6.32 -0.10 9.75
CA TRP A 494 6.02 1.10 8.99
C TRP A 494 4.53 1.17 8.68
N VAL A 495 3.90 0.12 8.13
CA VAL A 495 2.46 0.12 7.86
C VAL A 495 1.65 0.33 9.13
N GLN A 496 1.97 -0.35 10.23
CA GLN A 496 1.26 -0.20 11.49
C GLN A 496 1.39 1.21 12.06
N ARG A 497 2.57 1.81 11.98
CA ARG A 497 2.78 3.21 12.39
C ARG A 497 2.08 4.18 11.46
N ASN A 498 2.03 3.87 10.16
CA ASN A 498 1.67 4.83 9.13
C ASN A 498 0.23 4.73 8.60
N CYS A 499 -0.43 3.61 8.82
CA CYS A 499 -1.69 3.30 8.15
C CYS A 499 -2.73 2.70 9.10
N MET A 500 -2.32 2.15 10.25
CA MET A 500 -3.26 1.57 11.22
C MET A 500 -4.05 2.66 11.92
N ILE A 501 -5.38 2.48 11.98
CA ILE A 501 -6.31 3.42 12.60
C ILE A 501 -7.02 2.84 13.83
N TYR A 502 -7.02 1.52 13.98
CA TYR A 502 -7.55 0.81 15.14
C TYR A 502 -6.72 -0.44 15.43
N ASN A 503 -6.51 -0.73 16.71
CA ASN A 503 -5.87 -1.96 17.18
C ASN A 503 -6.52 -2.40 18.49
N TYR A 504 -7.14 -3.57 18.50
CA TYR A 504 -7.77 -4.15 19.70
C TYR A 504 -6.79 -4.27 20.88
N CYS A 505 -5.50 -4.51 20.63
CA CYS A 505 -4.47 -4.58 21.67
C CYS A 505 -4.17 -3.23 22.35
N ALA A 506 -4.64 -2.11 21.80
CA ALA A 506 -4.53 -0.79 22.41
C ALA A 506 -5.85 -0.30 23.03
N ASP A 507 -6.95 -1.04 22.85
CA ASP A 507 -8.30 -0.63 23.22
C ASP A 507 -8.66 -1.04 24.65
N ARG A 508 -8.14 -0.27 25.63
CA ARG A 508 -8.43 -0.50 27.05
C ARG A 508 -9.90 -0.26 27.42
N LYS A 509 -10.67 0.47 26.60
CA LYS A 509 -12.09 0.71 26.86
C LYS A 509 -12.90 -0.54 26.55
N ARG A 510 -12.57 -1.24 25.46
CA ARG A 510 -13.18 -2.51 25.11
C ARG A 510 -12.75 -3.65 26.03
N PHE A 511 -11.53 -3.60 26.55
CA PHE A 511 -10.96 -4.61 27.45
C PHE A 511 -10.63 -4.06 28.85
N PRO A 512 -11.64 -3.66 29.64
CA PRO A 512 -11.42 -3.03 30.95
C PRO A 512 -10.83 -4.01 31.98
N GLN A 513 -11.01 -5.32 31.79
CA GLN A 513 -10.48 -6.38 32.67
C GLN A 513 -9.05 -6.83 32.32
N GLY A 514 -8.42 -6.20 31.31
CA GLY A 514 -7.09 -6.58 30.83
C GLY A 514 -7.10 -6.95 29.35
N LEU A 515 -6.01 -6.61 28.67
CA LEU A 515 -5.83 -6.89 27.24
C LEU A 515 -5.67 -8.40 26.99
N PRO A 516 -6.08 -8.90 25.81
CA PRO A 516 -5.84 -10.29 25.43
C PRO A 516 -4.36 -10.70 25.58
N PRO A 517 -4.04 -11.93 26.06
CA PRO A 517 -2.66 -12.33 26.38
C PRO A 517 -1.69 -12.22 25.19
N GLU A 518 -2.17 -12.46 23.98
CA GLU A 518 -1.37 -12.32 22.75
C GLU A 518 -0.85 -10.90 22.50
N CYS A 519 -1.49 -9.88 23.09
CA CYS A 519 -1.10 -8.49 22.94
C CYS A 519 0.19 -8.14 23.71
N ALA A 520 0.58 -8.94 24.71
CA ALA A 520 1.80 -8.71 25.48
C ALA A 520 3.08 -9.11 24.71
N VAL A 521 2.92 -9.89 23.64
CA VAL A 521 4.01 -10.44 22.80
C VAL A 521 4.06 -9.76 21.42
N ALA A 522 3.11 -8.85 21.15
CA ALA A 522 2.87 -8.25 19.83
C ALA A 522 3.77 -7.05 19.51
#